data_AF-A0A7R9FMK4-F1
#
_entry.id   AF-A0A7R9FMK4-F1
#
_cell.length_a   1.000
_cell.length_b   1.000
_cell.length_c   1.000
_cell.angle_alpha   90.00
_cell.angle_beta   90.00
_cell.angle_gamma   90.00
#
_symmetry.space_group_name_H-M   'P 1'
#
loop_
_entity.id
_entity.type
_entity.pdbx_description
1 polymer ?
#
loop_
_entity_poly.entity_id
_entity_poly.type
_entity_poly.pdbx_seq_one_letter_code
_entity_poly.pdbx_strand_id
1 'polypeptide(L)'
;METFHCYEFLLMKKFQEDTVLWEELKTESWVNLRTFLGSFQDIILKCNSNTENSESNDQVSRYKRISADLWFLAVALEKSPHRLLKFLRHELELEWGQGVRVPGQTVLSRYLAHYNFVEMHLDSVFKYGEVATLPPELFKCRNVRILSLKYNNLEWIPPDVGRMSALERLSLTNNRLQNQSIPFTLTFCRRLTELYLDNNLLDALPGFLLAMPQLCTVHRHGNHNYFKATFMWYHTDVNERVLRVCGVAQKGKQQLQASKHPDTLVLLAARAVMASKCDFFQPDLLPVTVQDYIAQVYPSFNVCGNCPTVTPLAAPAADEPQLRGEVWCKRGILMRLSGGRCPGYKVYTFKNPYLGNTCVPFQHWACSLACAKQIEVPAHMEQMRAAERMDREYNHYIQEFQVEPRPPLPSRGLCTLV
;
A
#
# COMPACT_ATOMS: atom_id res chain seq x y z
N MET A 1 18.09 -15.91 -16.02
CA MET A 1 17.29 -14.80 -16.58
C MET A 1 18.13 -13.55 -16.48
N GLU A 2 18.13 -12.68 -17.49
CA GLU A 2 18.90 -11.44 -17.43
C GLU A 2 18.10 -10.38 -16.66
N THR A 3 18.70 -9.88 -15.58
CA THR A 3 18.14 -8.83 -14.73
C THR A 3 18.95 -7.54 -14.94
N PHE A 4 18.24 -6.44 -15.17
CA PHE A 4 18.79 -5.09 -15.28
C PHE A 4 18.61 -4.35 -13.96
N HIS A 5 19.71 -3.90 -13.37
CA HIS A 5 19.71 -3.26 -12.05
C HIS A 5 19.91 -1.74 -12.12
N CYS A 6 19.50 -1.05 -11.05
CA CYS A 6 19.64 0.39 -10.90
C CYS A 6 21.08 0.89 -11.12
N TYR A 7 22.09 0.14 -10.67
CA TYR A 7 23.50 0.53 -10.87
C TYR A 7 23.92 0.51 -12.35
N GLU A 8 23.37 -0.40 -13.17
CA GLU A 8 23.65 -0.44 -14.61
C GLU A 8 22.97 0.74 -15.31
N PHE A 9 21.74 1.06 -14.91
CA PHE A 9 21.03 2.24 -15.39
C PHE A 9 21.79 3.53 -15.11
N LEU A 10 22.23 3.73 -13.86
CA LEU A 10 23.02 4.90 -13.45
C LEU A 10 24.34 4.97 -14.21
N LEU A 11 25.00 3.83 -14.43
CA LEU A 11 26.23 3.77 -15.22
C LEU A 11 26.00 4.19 -16.67
N MET A 12 24.98 3.66 -17.33
CA MET A 12 24.66 4.02 -18.71
C MET A 12 24.25 5.48 -18.84
N LYS A 13 23.48 6.01 -17.87
CA LYS A 13 23.13 7.43 -17.81
C LYS A 13 24.38 8.30 -17.68
N LYS A 14 25.32 7.91 -16.82
CA LYS A 14 26.58 8.63 -16.65
C LYS A 14 27.45 8.61 -17.91
N PHE A 15 27.49 7.51 -18.65
CA PHE A 15 28.19 7.45 -19.94
C PHE A 15 27.56 8.35 -21.01
N GLN A 16 26.26 8.64 -20.92
CA GLN A 16 25.60 9.59 -21.82
C GLN A 16 25.93 11.04 -21.45
N GLU A 17 26.04 11.34 -20.16
CA GLU A 17 26.31 12.69 -19.65
C GLU A 17 27.79 13.07 -19.73
N ASP A 18 28.69 12.09 -19.54
CA ASP A 18 30.14 12.27 -19.48
C ASP A 18 30.84 11.51 -20.61
N THR A 19 30.96 12.16 -21.76
CA THR A 19 31.56 11.58 -22.97
C THR A 19 33.04 11.29 -22.79
N VAL A 20 33.76 12.07 -21.95
CA VAL A 20 35.18 11.85 -21.68
C VAL A 20 35.36 10.53 -20.92
N LEU A 21 34.60 10.34 -19.84
CA LEU A 21 34.61 9.09 -19.08
C LEU A 21 34.25 7.87 -19.94
N TRP A 22 33.27 8.04 -20.85
CA TRP A 22 32.86 7.01 -21.79
C TRP A 22 33.99 6.57 -22.72
N GLU A 23 34.73 7.52 -23.32
CA GLU A 23 35.88 7.23 -24.18
C GLU A 23 37.04 6.57 -23.41
N GLU A 24 37.35 7.09 -22.21
CA GLU A 24 38.39 6.52 -21.34
C GLU A 24 38.09 5.04 -21.01
N LEU A 25 36.88 4.73 -20.51
CA LEU A 25 36.55 3.37 -20.09
C LEU A 25 36.42 2.36 -21.22
N LYS A 26 36.04 2.80 -22.44
CA LYS A 26 35.99 1.91 -23.60
C LYS A 26 37.37 1.38 -23.96
N THR A 27 38.39 2.24 -23.92
CA THR A 27 39.75 1.92 -24.41
C THR A 27 40.60 1.16 -23.40
N GLU A 28 40.17 1.09 -22.14
CA GLU A 28 40.91 0.41 -21.08
C GLU A 28 40.86 -1.12 -21.17
N SER A 29 41.98 -1.77 -20.84
CA SER A 29 42.04 -3.23 -20.77
C SER A 29 41.36 -3.77 -19.51
N TRP A 30 40.87 -5.02 -19.53
CA TRP A 30 40.25 -5.64 -18.35
C TRP A 30 41.19 -5.69 -17.12
N VAL A 31 42.48 -5.91 -17.35
CA VAL A 31 43.51 -5.92 -16.30
C VAL A 31 43.64 -4.52 -15.70
N ASN A 32 43.62 -3.48 -16.53
CA ASN A 32 43.66 -2.09 -16.07
C ASN A 32 42.38 -1.71 -15.32
N LEU A 33 41.19 -2.12 -15.78
CA LEU A 33 39.92 -1.89 -15.07
C LEU A 33 39.91 -2.55 -13.69
N ARG A 34 40.46 -3.76 -13.57
CA ARG A 34 40.56 -4.45 -12.26
C ARG A 34 41.61 -3.81 -11.35
N THR A 35 42.72 -3.33 -11.92
CA THR A 35 43.76 -2.61 -11.17
C THR A 35 43.26 -1.23 -10.73
N PHE A 36 42.53 -0.54 -11.60
CA PHE A 36 41.80 0.70 -11.32
C PHE A 36 40.78 0.49 -10.20
N LEU A 37 40.09 -0.65 -10.14
CA LEU A 37 39.18 -0.96 -9.03
C LEU A 37 39.89 -1.31 -7.73
N GLY A 38 40.99 -2.05 -7.79
CA GLY A 38 41.80 -2.36 -6.61
C GLY A 38 42.34 -1.08 -5.97
N SER A 39 42.89 -0.18 -6.79
CA SER A 39 43.32 1.14 -6.33
C SER A 39 42.14 2.00 -5.87
N PHE A 40 40.98 1.92 -6.53
CA PHE A 40 39.75 2.62 -6.12
C PHE A 40 39.19 2.15 -4.77
N GLN A 41 39.13 0.84 -4.52
CA GLN A 41 38.71 0.27 -3.23
C GLN A 41 39.68 0.66 -2.11
N ASP A 42 40.99 0.58 -2.37
CA ASP A 42 42.02 1.01 -1.43
C ASP A 42 41.94 2.52 -1.13
N ILE A 43 41.63 3.34 -2.13
CA ILE A 43 41.46 4.79 -1.97
C ILE A 43 40.21 5.12 -1.15
N ILE A 44 39.08 4.44 -1.37
CA ILE A 44 37.85 4.61 -0.57
C ILE A 44 38.10 4.19 0.88
N LEU A 45 38.77 3.05 1.11
CA LEU A 45 39.12 2.58 2.45
C LEU A 45 40.07 3.57 3.17
N LYS A 46 41.06 4.12 2.46
CA LYS A 46 41.98 5.14 2.99
C LYS A 46 41.32 6.50 3.23
N CYS A 47 40.33 6.89 2.41
CA CYS A 47 39.59 8.14 2.60
C CYS A 47 38.64 8.09 3.80
N ASN A 48 38.14 6.91 4.18
CA ASN A 48 37.36 6.73 5.40
C ASN A 48 38.22 6.69 6.68
N SER A 49 39.53 6.49 6.56
CA SER A 49 40.44 6.38 7.71
C SER A 49 41.24 7.65 8.03
N ASN A 50 41.37 8.60 7.10
CA ASN A 50 42.22 9.78 7.27
C ASN A 50 41.42 11.09 7.26
N THR A 51 41.05 11.57 8.44
CA THR A 51 41.00 13.02 8.72
C THR A 51 42.42 13.56 8.76
N GLU A 52 42.66 14.63 8.00
CA GLU A 52 43.86 15.51 8.02
C GLU A 52 45.17 14.96 7.40
N ASN A 53 45.44 15.34 6.14
CA ASN A 53 46.52 16.29 5.80
C ASN A 53 46.75 16.42 4.28
N SER A 54 47.10 17.64 3.88
CA SER A 54 47.68 18.08 2.61
C SER A 54 48.95 17.29 2.26
N GLU A 55 49.41 17.10 1.02
CA GLU A 55 49.39 17.95 -0.17
C GLU A 55 49.80 17.06 -1.38
N SER A 56 49.43 17.48 -2.59
CA SER A 56 49.68 16.84 -3.90
C SER A 56 48.91 15.54 -4.22
N ASN A 57 47.80 15.69 -4.95
CA ASN A 57 47.64 14.99 -6.21
C ASN A 57 46.38 15.50 -6.91
N ASP A 58 46.56 16.14 -8.06
CA ASP A 58 45.45 16.39 -9.01
C ASP A 58 44.71 15.08 -9.37
N GLN A 59 45.40 13.94 -9.19
CA GLN A 59 44.80 12.62 -9.20
C GLN A 59 43.89 12.34 -7.99
N VAL A 60 44.23 12.71 -6.76
CA VAL A 60 43.41 12.45 -5.56
C VAL A 60 42.16 13.32 -5.53
N SER A 61 42.23 14.56 -6.04
CA SER A 61 41.05 15.41 -6.27
C SER A 61 40.17 14.87 -7.41
N ARG A 62 40.77 14.42 -8.53
CA ARG A 62 40.06 13.75 -9.63
C ARG A 62 39.41 12.43 -9.17
N TYR A 63 40.09 11.64 -8.35
CA TYR A 63 39.59 10.39 -7.78
C TYR A 63 38.55 10.60 -6.68
N LYS A 64 38.63 11.66 -5.86
CA LYS A 64 37.53 12.05 -4.96
C LYS A 64 36.27 12.44 -5.74
N ARG A 65 36.42 13.09 -6.91
CA ARG A 65 35.33 13.41 -7.85
C ARG A 65 34.72 12.15 -8.49
N ILE A 66 35.57 11.23 -8.98
CA ILE A 66 35.17 9.92 -9.55
C ILE A 66 34.54 9.03 -8.46
N SER A 67 35.04 9.07 -7.21
CA SER A 67 34.63 8.23 -6.08
C SER A 67 33.25 8.55 -5.55
N ALA A 68 32.85 9.83 -5.48
CA ALA A 68 31.51 10.20 -5.05
C ALA A 68 30.45 9.86 -6.12
N ASP A 69 30.82 9.99 -7.40
CA ASP A 69 29.87 9.96 -8.51
C ASP A 69 29.80 8.62 -9.27
N LEU A 70 30.69 7.65 -9.03
CA LEU A 70 30.76 6.38 -9.79
C LEU A 70 30.74 5.10 -8.93
N TRP A 71 30.22 5.14 -7.71
CA TRP A 71 30.08 3.92 -6.88
C TRP A 71 29.36 2.78 -7.64
N PHE A 72 28.42 3.12 -8.52
CA PHE A 72 27.71 2.16 -9.36
C PHE A 72 28.58 1.48 -10.43
N LEU A 73 29.69 2.09 -10.87
CA LEU A 73 30.67 1.44 -11.75
C LEU A 73 31.40 0.31 -11.01
N ALA A 74 31.80 0.56 -9.76
CA ALA A 74 32.42 -0.46 -8.92
C ALA A 74 31.45 -1.63 -8.70
N VAL A 75 30.19 -1.35 -8.39
CA VAL A 75 29.15 -2.37 -8.24
C VAL A 75 28.89 -3.11 -9.57
N ALA A 76 28.86 -2.42 -10.71
CA ALA A 76 28.66 -3.05 -12.02
C ALA A 76 29.78 -4.03 -12.38
N LEU A 77 31.02 -3.68 -12.07
CA LEU A 77 32.19 -4.54 -12.29
C LEU A 77 32.28 -5.67 -11.26
N GLU A 78 31.73 -5.51 -10.06
CA GLU A 78 31.67 -6.59 -9.06
C GLU A 78 30.54 -7.58 -9.38
N LYS A 79 29.33 -7.08 -9.64
CA LYS A 79 28.11 -7.90 -9.78
C LYS A 79 27.90 -8.42 -11.20
N SER A 80 28.36 -7.69 -12.21
CA SER A 80 28.11 -8.00 -13.64
C SER A 80 29.31 -7.68 -14.57
N PRO A 81 30.55 -8.08 -14.23
CA PRO A 81 31.74 -7.71 -15.00
C PRO A 81 31.65 -8.16 -16.45
N HIS A 82 31.27 -9.41 -16.69
CA HIS A 82 31.23 -9.98 -18.03
C HIS A 82 30.25 -9.24 -18.96
N ARG A 83 29.11 -8.79 -18.42
CA ARG A 83 28.09 -8.05 -19.19
C ARG A 83 28.60 -6.67 -19.57
N LEU A 84 29.18 -5.93 -18.61
CA LEU A 84 29.74 -4.61 -18.89
C LEU A 84 30.89 -4.70 -19.90
N LEU A 85 31.85 -5.59 -19.69
CA LEU A 85 33.02 -5.73 -20.56
C LEU A 85 32.66 -6.20 -21.97
N LYS A 86 31.72 -7.15 -22.09
CA LYS A 86 31.21 -7.60 -23.38
C LYS A 86 30.57 -6.44 -24.14
N PHE A 87 29.81 -5.60 -23.44
CA PHE A 87 29.20 -4.41 -24.05
C PHE A 87 30.25 -3.38 -24.47
N LEU A 88 31.23 -3.05 -23.62
CA LEU A 88 32.31 -2.10 -23.96
C LEU A 88 33.12 -2.57 -25.18
N ARG A 89 33.44 -3.87 -25.25
CA ARG A 89 34.12 -4.45 -26.41
C ARG A 89 33.29 -4.33 -27.68
N HIS A 90 32.00 -4.63 -27.60
CA HIS A 90 31.10 -4.49 -28.73
C HIS A 90 31.00 -3.04 -29.22
N GLU A 91 30.97 -2.07 -28.30
CA GLU A 91 30.93 -0.64 -28.65
C GLU A 91 32.22 -0.17 -29.33
N LEU A 92 33.39 -0.69 -28.93
CA LEU A 92 34.66 -0.46 -29.63
C LEU A 92 34.67 -1.06 -31.05
N GLU A 93 34.20 -2.30 -31.20
CA GLU A 93 34.11 -2.97 -32.51
C GLU A 93 33.21 -2.19 -33.49
N LEU A 94 32.12 -1.59 -33.00
CA LEU A 94 31.26 -0.70 -33.79
C LEU A 94 31.97 0.58 -34.23
N GLU A 95 32.91 1.12 -33.44
CA GLU A 95 33.67 2.33 -33.80
C GLU A 95 34.74 2.06 -34.85
N TRP A 96 35.34 0.87 -34.84
CA TRP A 96 36.32 0.45 -35.84
C TRP A 96 35.70 -0.01 -37.16
N GLY A 97 34.44 0.35 -37.41
CA GLY A 97 33.78 0.16 -38.70
C GLY A 97 33.17 -1.22 -38.94
N GLN A 98 33.05 -2.06 -37.91
CA GLN A 98 32.43 -3.39 -38.04
C GLN A 98 30.90 -3.41 -37.88
N GLY A 99 30.23 -2.25 -37.81
CA GLY A 99 28.77 -2.19 -37.78
C GLY A 99 28.16 -0.83 -38.10
N VAL A 100 26.84 -0.83 -38.31
CA VAL A 100 26.06 0.37 -38.64
C VAL A 100 25.55 1.03 -37.36
N ARG A 101 26.05 2.23 -37.05
CA ARG A 101 25.47 3.07 -35.98
C ARG A 101 24.20 3.74 -36.49
N VAL A 102 23.07 3.47 -35.83
CA VAL A 102 21.82 4.19 -36.11
C VAL A 102 21.92 5.60 -35.52
N PRO A 103 21.77 6.66 -36.32
CA PRO A 103 21.83 8.04 -35.81
C PRO A 103 20.81 8.28 -34.68
N GLY A 104 21.25 8.96 -33.61
CA GLY A 104 20.38 9.35 -32.49
C GLY A 104 20.14 8.27 -31.43
N GLN A 105 20.74 7.08 -31.53
CA GLN A 105 20.67 6.10 -30.44
C GLN A 105 21.55 6.49 -29.25
N THR A 106 20.96 6.47 -28.06
CA THR A 106 21.65 6.75 -26.81
C THR A 106 22.43 5.51 -26.32
N VAL A 107 23.44 5.67 -25.45
CA VAL A 107 24.21 4.52 -24.89
C VAL A 107 23.29 3.53 -24.18
N LEU A 108 22.35 4.03 -23.36
CA LEU A 108 21.31 3.22 -22.72
C LEU A 108 20.47 2.45 -23.75
N SER A 109 20.04 3.09 -24.85
CA SER A 109 19.29 2.41 -25.91
C SER A 109 20.06 1.23 -26.50
N ARG A 110 21.37 1.38 -26.73
CA ARG A 110 22.20 0.30 -27.29
C ARG A 110 22.42 -0.81 -26.27
N TYR A 111 22.66 -0.44 -25.01
CA TYR A 111 22.80 -1.38 -23.91
C TYR A 111 21.56 -2.26 -23.74
N LEU A 112 20.38 -1.64 -23.70
CA LEU A 112 19.11 -2.34 -23.57
C LEU A 112 18.78 -3.20 -24.80
N ALA A 113 19.24 -2.83 -26.00
CA ALA A 113 19.05 -3.62 -27.21
C ALA A 113 20.02 -4.81 -27.31
N HIS A 114 21.19 -4.72 -26.66
CA HIS A 114 22.22 -5.77 -26.69
C HIS A 114 21.86 -6.99 -25.82
N TYR A 115 20.99 -6.79 -24.83
CA TYR A 115 20.62 -7.81 -23.84
C TYR A 115 19.12 -8.07 -23.83
N ASN A 116 18.74 -9.28 -23.43
CA ASN A 116 17.33 -9.69 -23.39
C ASN A 116 16.82 -9.74 -21.95
N PHE A 117 16.63 -8.56 -21.36
CA PHE A 117 16.20 -8.42 -19.97
C PHE A 117 14.78 -8.95 -19.74
N VAL A 118 14.64 -9.72 -18.66
CA VAL A 118 13.37 -10.28 -18.18
C VAL A 118 12.90 -9.54 -16.92
N GLU A 119 13.82 -9.02 -16.13
CA GLU A 119 13.52 -8.24 -14.93
C GLU A 119 14.29 -6.93 -14.93
N MET A 120 13.65 -5.86 -14.45
CA MET A 120 14.25 -4.55 -14.29
C MET A 120 13.96 -4.03 -12.88
N HIS A 121 15.00 -3.79 -12.09
CA HIS A 121 14.90 -3.26 -10.73
C HIS A 121 15.59 -1.91 -10.66
N LEU A 122 14.82 -0.85 -10.88
CA LEU A 122 15.26 0.53 -10.99
C LEU A 122 14.78 1.34 -9.79
N ASP A 123 15.02 0.83 -8.59
CA ASP A 123 14.63 1.48 -7.35
C ASP A 123 15.63 2.58 -6.97
N SER A 124 15.13 3.72 -6.48
CA SER A 124 15.94 4.85 -5.99
C SER A 124 16.96 5.41 -7.00
N VAL A 125 16.61 5.47 -8.29
CA VAL A 125 17.49 5.96 -9.36
C VAL A 125 17.44 7.49 -9.55
N PHE A 126 16.41 8.17 -9.03
CA PHE A 126 16.31 9.63 -9.07
C PHE A 126 16.60 10.26 -7.70
N LYS A 127 17.38 11.34 -7.67
CA LYS A 127 17.70 12.06 -6.42
C LYS A 127 16.54 12.94 -5.97
N TYR A 128 16.51 13.25 -4.68
CA TYR A 128 15.53 14.18 -4.12
C TYR A 128 15.70 15.58 -4.75
N GLY A 129 14.62 16.14 -5.32
CA GLY A 129 14.63 17.45 -5.97
C GLY A 129 14.96 17.43 -7.47
N GLU A 130 15.31 16.28 -8.06
CA GLU A 130 15.43 16.12 -9.50
C GLU A 130 14.07 15.77 -10.14
N VAL A 131 13.86 16.20 -11.39
CA VAL A 131 12.70 15.81 -12.18
C VAL A 131 12.86 14.35 -12.58
N ALA A 132 12.03 13.47 -12.01
CA ALA A 132 12.07 12.04 -12.24
C ALA A 132 11.43 11.67 -13.60
N THR A 133 12.22 11.75 -14.67
CA THR A 133 11.77 11.38 -16.03
C THR A 133 12.34 10.04 -16.44
N LEU A 134 11.46 9.06 -16.68
CA LEU A 134 11.87 7.74 -17.18
C LEU A 134 12.21 7.81 -18.68
N PRO A 135 13.39 7.33 -19.11
CA PRO A 135 13.76 7.32 -20.51
C PRO A 135 12.85 6.38 -21.32
N PRO A 136 12.32 6.82 -22.48
CA PRO A 136 11.37 6.05 -23.27
C PRO A 136 11.96 4.72 -23.80
N GLU A 137 13.27 4.60 -23.88
CA GLU A 137 13.96 3.40 -24.33
C GLU A 137 13.80 2.21 -23.37
N LEU A 138 13.55 2.44 -22.08
CA LEU A 138 13.25 1.39 -21.11
C LEU A 138 12.05 0.54 -21.55
N PHE A 139 11.02 1.22 -22.05
CA PHE A 139 9.75 0.60 -22.44
C PHE A 139 9.78 -0.11 -23.80
N LYS A 140 10.93 -0.09 -24.49
CA LYS A 140 11.14 -0.87 -25.72
C LYS A 140 11.48 -2.34 -25.44
N CYS A 141 11.83 -2.69 -24.20
CA CYS A 141 12.21 -4.04 -23.79
C CYS A 141 10.98 -4.95 -23.64
N ARG A 142 10.57 -5.61 -24.73
CA ARG A 142 9.29 -6.36 -24.81
C ARG A 142 9.20 -7.61 -23.94
N ASN A 143 10.34 -8.19 -23.54
CA ASN A 143 10.42 -9.46 -22.82
C ASN A 143 10.44 -9.29 -21.29
N VAL A 144 10.42 -8.05 -20.80
CA VAL A 144 10.42 -7.76 -19.36
C VAL A 144 9.10 -8.19 -18.73
N ARG A 145 9.18 -9.00 -17.68
CA ARG A 145 8.09 -9.54 -16.86
C ARG A 145 7.95 -8.79 -15.54
N ILE A 146 9.05 -8.30 -14.98
CA ILE A 146 9.03 -7.56 -13.71
C ILE A 146 9.70 -6.21 -13.91
N LEU A 147 8.99 -5.13 -13.55
CA LEU A 147 9.52 -3.77 -13.52
C LEU A 147 9.31 -3.16 -12.13
N SER A 148 10.39 -2.92 -11.40
CA SER A 148 10.39 -2.19 -10.13
C SER A 148 10.94 -0.78 -10.33
N LEU A 149 10.18 0.20 -9.87
CA LEU A 149 10.43 1.64 -9.96
C LEU A 149 10.15 2.32 -8.61
N LYS A 150 10.49 1.64 -7.51
CA LYS A 150 10.17 2.13 -6.16
C LYS A 150 11.05 3.31 -5.78
N TYR A 151 10.56 4.17 -4.90
CA TYR A 151 11.36 5.26 -4.30
C TYR A 151 11.96 6.24 -5.32
N ASN A 152 11.23 6.56 -6.38
CA ASN A 152 11.72 7.37 -7.49
C ASN A 152 11.08 8.75 -7.61
N ASN A 153 10.22 9.15 -6.67
CA ASN A 153 9.47 10.41 -6.71
C ASN A 153 8.72 10.64 -8.04
N LEU A 154 8.32 9.57 -8.73
CA LEU A 154 7.66 9.66 -10.04
C LEU A 154 6.31 10.36 -9.91
N GLU A 155 6.09 11.38 -10.73
CA GLU A 155 4.81 12.09 -10.83
C GLU A 155 3.94 11.55 -11.96
N TRP A 156 4.51 10.88 -12.97
CA TRP A 156 3.79 10.21 -14.04
C TRP A 156 4.48 8.94 -14.50
N ILE A 157 3.72 8.05 -15.14
CA ILE A 157 4.24 6.92 -15.91
C ILE A 157 3.99 7.22 -17.38
N PRO A 158 5.01 7.15 -18.25
CA PRO A 158 4.82 7.46 -19.66
C PRO A 158 3.89 6.43 -20.34
N PRO A 159 3.09 6.86 -21.34
CA PRO A 159 2.20 5.97 -22.08
C PRO A 159 2.91 4.78 -22.74
N ASP A 160 4.21 4.90 -23.01
CA ASP A 160 5.04 3.82 -23.56
C ASP A 160 5.04 2.54 -22.72
N VAL A 161 4.65 2.59 -21.43
CA VAL A 161 4.50 1.39 -20.58
C VAL A 161 3.62 0.32 -21.22
N GLY A 162 2.62 0.72 -22.02
CA GLY A 162 1.76 -0.23 -22.75
C GLY A 162 2.47 -1.09 -23.79
N ARG A 163 3.72 -0.76 -24.17
CA ARG A 163 4.55 -1.58 -25.08
C ARG A 163 5.11 -2.83 -24.41
N MET A 164 5.15 -2.89 -23.09
CA MET A 164 5.70 -4.00 -22.31
C MET A 164 4.69 -5.15 -22.19
N SER A 165 4.34 -5.76 -23.33
CA SER A 165 3.27 -6.78 -23.40
C SER A 165 3.52 -8.04 -22.56
N ALA A 166 4.78 -8.33 -22.19
CA ALA A 166 5.14 -9.45 -21.33
C ALA A 166 5.11 -9.13 -19.82
N LEU A 167 4.84 -7.88 -19.44
CA LEU A 167 4.91 -7.42 -18.06
C LEU A 167 3.84 -8.11 -17.20
N GLU A 168 4.28 -8.74 -16.11
CA GLU A 168 3.46 -9.48 -15.13
C GLU A 168 3.36 -8.75 -13.80
N ARG A 169 4.44 -8.08 -13.38
CA ARG A 169 4.50 -7.32 -12.13
C ARG A 169 5.04 -5.92 -12.37
N LEU A 170 4.32 -4.91 -11.88
CA LEU A 170 4.74 -3.51 -11.88
C LEU A 170 4.75 -2.97 -10.44
N SER A 171 5.93 -2.54 -9.96
CA SER A 171 6.08 -1.94 -8.64
C SER A 171 6.39 -0.46 -8.71
N LEU A 172 5.51 0.36 -8.14
CA LEU A 172 5.56 1.82 -8.14
C LEU A 172 5.42 2.39 -6.71
N THR A 173 5.72 1.57 -5.71
CA THR A 173 5.62 1.93 -4.30
C THR A 173 6.51 3.12 -3.94
N ASN A 174 6.04 4.01 -3.07
CA ASN A 174 6.76 5.22 -2.63
C ASN A 174 7.15 6.14 -3.81
N ASN A 175 6.14 6.60 -4.55
CA ASN A 175 6.29 7.62 -5.59
C ASN A 175 5.30 8.78 -5.31
N ARG A 176 5.11 9.68 -6.28
CA ARG A 176 4.22 10.84 -6.18
C ARG A 176 3.05 10.75 -7.18
N LEU A 177 2.62 9.52 -7.49
CA LEU A 177 1.61 9.28 -8.51
C LEU A 177 0.22 9.71 -8.03
N GLN A 178 -0.49 10.45 -8.88
CA GLN A 178 -1.91 10.80 -8.77
C GLN A 178 -2.73 9.96 -9.77
N ASN A 179 -4.05 10.11 -9.77
CA ASN A 179 -4.91 9.29 -10.62
C ASN A 179 -4.61 9.46 -12.11
N GLN A 180 -4.32 10.70 -12.57
CA GLN A 180 -3.95 10.94 -13.99
C GLN A 180 -2.54 10.47 -14.33
N SER A 181 -1.71 10.16 -13.32
CA SER A 181 -0.33 9.73 -13.50
C SER A 181 -0.21 8.30 -14.05
N ILE A 182 -1.28 7.50 -13.94
CA ILE A 182 -1.32 6.12 -14.44
C ILE A 182 -2.01 6.14 -15.82
N PRO A 183 -1.28 5.86 -16.92
CA PRO A 183 -1.81 6.00 -18.27
C PRO A 183 -2.74 4.85 -18.64
N PHE A 184 -3.77 5.16 -19.44
CA PHE A 184 -4.71 4.16 -19.97
C PHE A 184 -4.02 3.04 -20.76
N THR A 185 -2.85 3.31 -21.37
CA THR A 185 -2.08 2.33 -22.13
C THR A 185 -1.58 1.16 -21.28
N LEU A 186 -1.61 1.24 -19.94
CA LEU A 186 -1.35 0.10 -19.06
C LEU A 186 -2.30 -1.08 -19.33
N THR A 187 -3.49 -0.83 -19.87
CA THR A 187 -4.44 -1.86 -20.33
C THR A 187 -3.89 -2.76 -21.44
N PHE A 188 -2.84 -2.32 -22.15
CA PHE A 188 -2.17 -3.10 -23.20
C PHE A 188 -1.16 -4.12 -22.64
N CYS A 189 -0.79 -4.02 -21.36
CA CYS A 189 0.00 -5.03 -20.66
C CYS A 189 -0.88 -6.24 -20.31
N ARG A 190 -1.16 -7.09 -21.31
CA ARG A 190 -2.12 -8.20 -21.23
C ARG A 190 -1.73 -9.30 -20.22
N ARG A 191 -0.49 -9.32 -19.76
CA ARG A 191 0.02 -10.28 -18.77
C ARG A 191 0.13 -9.72 -17.35
N LEU A 192 -0.23 -8.45 -17.13
CA LEU A 192 -0.03 -7.78 -15.84
C LEU A 192 -1.02 -8.32 -14.80
N THR A 193 -0.52 -9.06 -13.81
CA THR A 193 -1.32 -9.66 -12.74
C THR A 193 -1.16 -8.92 -11.41
N GLU A 194 -0.01 -8.29 -11.18
CA GLU A 194 0.32 -7.65 -9.90
C GLU A 194 0.74 -6.18 -10.10
N LEU A 195 0.05 -5.27 -9.42
CA LEU A 195 0.32 -3.83 -9.46
C LEU A 195 0.49 -3.27 -8.04
N TYR A 196 1.65 -2.69 -7.74
CA TYR A 196 1.94 -2.09 -6.44
C TYR A 196 2.00 -0.57 -6.54
N LEU A 197 1.07 0.10 -5.87
CA LEU A 197 0.88 1.55 -5.86
C LEU A 197 0.91 2.13 -4.44
N ASP A 198 1.40 1.38 -3.45
CA ASP A 198 1.45 1.84 -2.06
C ASP A 198 2.25 3.13 -1.91
N ASN A 199 1.87 3.98 -0.95
CA ASN A 199 2.52 5.24 -0.61
C ASN A 199 2.71 6.15 -1.83
N ASN A 200 1.62 6.48 -2.49
CA ASN A 200 1.54 7.47 -3.57
C ASN A 200 0.54 8.58 -3.19
N LEU A 201 0.10 9.39 -4.15
CA LEU A 201 -0.83 10.50 -3.96
C LEU A 201 -2.18 10.22 -4.66
N LEU A 202 -2.60 8.95 -4.73
CA LEU A 202 -3.81 8.53 -5.44
C LEU A 202 -5.07 8.80 -4.59
N ASP A 203 -5.97 9.65 -5.09
CA ASP A 203 -7.31 9.83 -4.51
C ASP A 203 -8.21 8.61 -4.78
N ALA A 204 -8.00 7.94 -5.92
CA ALA A 204 -8.73 6.74 -6.33
C ALA A 204 -7.89 5.88 -7.27
N LEU A 205 -8.30 4.62 -7.49
CA LEU A 205 -7.77 3.87 -8.63
C LEU A 205 -8.45 4.33 -9.92
N PRO A 206 -7.71 4.52 -11.03
CA PRO A 206 -8.31 4.81 -12.33
C PRO A 206 -9.31 3.72 -12.74
N GLY A 207 -10.49 4.13 -13.20
CA GLY A 207 -11.59 3.20 -13.50
C GLY A 207 -11.24 2.14 -14.55
N PHE A 208 -10.32 2.42 -15.48
CA PHE A 208 -9.89 1.44 -16.49
C PHE A 208 -9.17 0.23 -15.89
N LEU A 209 -8.63 0.31 -14.66
CA LEU A 209 -8.03 -0.86 -14.00
C LEU A 209 -9.07 -1.95 -13.72
N LEU A 210 -10.35 -1.57 -13.52
CA LEU A 210 -11.45 -2.53 -13.37
C LEU A 210 -11.76 -3.28 -14.67
N ALA A 211 -11.39 -2.71 -15.82
CA ALA A 211 -11.58 -3.32 -17.14
C ALA A 211 -10.42 -4.26 -17.52
N MET A 212 -9.45 -4.50 -16.62
CA MET A 212 -8.31 -5.39 -16.81
C MET A 212 -8.56 -6.72 -16.09
N PRO A 213 -9.26 -7.71 -16.71
CA PRO A 213 -9.62 -8.96 -16.04
C PRO A 213 -8.42 -9.82 -15.64
N GLN A 214 -7.26 -9.59 -16.26
CA GLN A 214 -6.01 -10.27 -15.92
C GLN A 214 -5.39 -9.79 -14.59
N LEU A 215 -5.80 -8.62 -14.07
CA LEU A 215 -5.18 -8.00 -12.91
C LEU A 215 -5.71 -8.64 -11.63
N CYS A 216 -4.89 -9.48 -10.98
CA CYS A 216 -5.29 -10.25 -9.81
C CYS A 216 -5.14 -9.46 -8.51
N THR A 217 -4.13 -8.60 -8.41
CA THR A 217 -3.81 -7.93 -7.14
C THR A 217 -3.34 -6.51 -7.37
N VAL A 218 -3.96 -5.57 -6.66
CA VAL A 218 -3.58 -4.15 -6.62
C VAL A 218 -3.33 -3.73 -5.18
N HIS A 219 -2.08 -3.40 -4.86
CA HIS A 219 -1.70 -2.82 -3.57
C HIS A 219 -1.73 -1.29 -3.67
N ARG A 220 -2.35 -0.60 -2.71
CA ARG A 220 -2.55 0.86 -2.73
C ARG A 220 -2.57 1.51 -1.35
N HIS A 221 -2.01 0.85 -0.34
CA HIS A 221 -1.96 1.36 1.03
C HIS A 221 -1.21 2.70 1.10
N GLY A 222 -1.50 3.56 2.08
CA GLY A 222 -0.75 4.80 2.30
C GLY A 222 -0.87 5.87 1.20
N ASN A 223 -1.89 5.81 0.34
CA ASN A 223 -2.23 6.88 -0.60
C ASN A 223 -3.01 8.02 0.06
N HIS A 224 -3.15 9.17 -0.64
CA HIS A 224 -4.07 10.25 -0.28
C HIS A 224 -5.53 9.77 -0.30
N ASN A 225 -5.95 9.12 0.78
CA ASN A 225 -7.36 8.81 0.98
C ASN A 225 -8.08 10.07 1.48
N TYR A 226 -8.24 11.08 0.63
CA TYR A 226 -9.38 11.98 0.76
C TYR A 226 -10.61 11.17 0.35
N PHE A 227 -11.32 10.68 1.35
CA PHE A 227 -12.52 9.88 1.18
C PHE A 227 -13.55 10.70 0.39
N LYS A 228 -13.69 10.42 -0.90
CA LYS A 228 -15.02 10.44 -1.50
C LYS A 228 -15.81 9.27 -0.91
N ALA A 229 -17.06 9.51 -0.53
CA ALA A 229 -18.08 8.60 -0.02
C ALA A 229 -18.08 7.22 -0.70
N THR A 230 -17.76 7.23 -1.99
CA THR A 230 -17.59 6.06 -2.84
C THR A 230 -16.62 5.00 -2.27
N PHE A 231 -15.68 5.37 -1.39
CA PHE A 231 -14.72 4.42 -0.79
C PHE A 231 -15.10 3.85 0.58
N MET A 232 -16.14 4.36 1.24
CA MET A 232 -16.73 3.68 2.41
C MET A 232 -17.43 2.37 2.05
N TRP A 233 -17.66 2.12 0.75
CA TRP A 233 -18.23 0.89 0.22
C TRP A 233 -17.29 -0.33 0.27
N TYR A 234 -15.96 -0.13 0.32
CA TYR A 234 -15.01 -1.22 0.09
C TYR A 234 -14.41 -1.87 1.34
N HIS A 235 -14.78 -1.43 2.56
CA HIS A 235 -14.26 -2.02 3.79
C HIS A 235 -15.14 -3.12 4.42
N THR A 236 -16.28 -3.45 3.82
CA THR A 236 -17.01 -4.70 4.10
C THR A 236 -17.74 -5.09 2.83
N ASP A 237 -17.60 -6.34 2.39
CA ASP A 237 -18.53 -6.90 1.41
C ASP A 237 -19.95 -6.55 1.88
N VAL A 238 -20.68 -5.81 1.05
CA VAL A 238 -22.05 -5.33 1.33
C VAL A 238 -22.99 -6.52 1.64
N ASN A 239 -22.56 -7.72 1.26
CA ASN A 239 -23.25 -8.98 1.49
C ASN A 239 -23.04 -9.58 2.90
N GLU A 240 -22.18 -9.03 3.76
CA GLU A 240 -21.83 -9.63 5.06
C GLU A 240 -22.21 -8.79 6.30
N ARG A 241 -23.01 -7.72 6.15
CA ARG A 241 -23.46 -6.89 7.30
C ARG A 241 -24.47 -7.58 8.20
N VAL A 242 -25.19 -8.56 7.67
CA VAL A 242 -26.16 -9.39 8.40
C VAL A 242 -25.75 -10.85 8.27
N LEU A 243 -25.11 -11.38 9.30
CA LEU A 243 -24.63 -12.76 9.34
C LEU A 243 -25.60 -13.63 10.12
N ARG A 244 -26.11 -14.70 9.48
CA ARG A 244 -26.93 -15.70 10.17
C ARG A 244 -26.07 -16.52 11.12
N VAL A 245 -26.50 -16.63 12.36
CA VAL A 245 -25.94 -17.56 13.35
C VAL A 245 -26.84 -18.79 13.37
N CYS A 246 -26.37 -19.89 12.78
CA CYS A 246 -27.07 -21.17 12.84
C CYS A 246 -26.79 -21.83 14.19
N GLY A 247 -27.84 -22.07 14.99
CA GLY A 247 -27.73 -22.92 16.17
C GLY A 247 -27.42 -24.36 15.72
N VAL A 248 -26.45 -25.02 16.35
CA VAL A 248 -26.17 -26.43 16.10
C VAL A 248 -27.40 -27.22 16.53
N ALA A 249 -28.06 -27.92 15.60
CA ALA A 249 -29.14 -28.84 15.92
C ALA A 249 -28.59 -29.93 16.85
N GLN A 250 -29.07 -29.98 18.09
CA GLN A 250 -28.79 -31.09 18.99
C GLN A 250 -29.39 -32.36 18.38
N LYS A 251 -28.56 -33.16 17.69
CA LYS A 251 -28.84 -34.59 17.54
C LYS A 251 -28.61 -35.23 18.90
N GLY A 252 -29.70 -35.38 19.64
CA GLY A 252 -29.71 -36.08 20.92
C GLY A 252 -30.65 -35.39 21.89
N LYS A 253 -31.69 -36.12 22.29
CA LYS A 253 -32.52 -35.81 23.45
C LYS A 253 -31.63 -35.80 24.70
N GLN A 254 -30.94 -34.70 24.95
CA GLN A 254 -30.58 -34.30 26.29
C GLN A 254 -31.34 -33.01 26.53
N GLN A 255 -32.41 -33.11 27.32
CA GLN A 255 -33.02 -31.97 27.97
C GLN A 255 -31.88 -31.13 28.53
N LEU A 256 -31.63 -29.96 27.92
CA LEU A 256 -30.90 -28.89 28.59
C LEU A 256 -31.61 -28.74 29.93
N GLN A 257 -30.90 -29.06 31.01
CA GLN A 257 -31.33 -28.70 32.34
C GLN A 257 -31.41 -27.17 32.32
N ALA A 258 -32.61 -26.65 32.07
CA ALA A 258 -33.00 -25.33 32.49
C ALA A 258 -32.54 -25.22 33.94
N SER A 259 -31.81 -24.16 34.26
CA SER A 259 -31.39 -23.84 35.62
C SER A 259 -32.53 -24.18 36.58
N LYS A 260 -32.29 -25.10 37.52
CA LYS A 260 -33.28 -25.66 38.45
C LYS A 260 -33.87 -24.62 39.44
N HIS A 261 -33.75 -23.32 39.16
CA HIS A 261 -34.35 -22.26 39.93
C HIS A 261 -35.39 -21.53 39.08
N PRO A 262 -36.63 -21.33 39.59
CA PRO A 262 -37.59 -20.45 38.93
C PRO A 262 -36.98 -19.04 38.79
N ASP A 263 -37.27 -18.35 37.69
CA ASP A 263 -36.83 -16.97 37.49
C ASP A 263 -37.28 -16.14 38.71
N THR A 264 -36.33 -15.60 39.47
CA THR A 264 -36.63 -14.73 40.61
C THR A 264 -37.33 -13.46 40.09
N LEU A 265 -38.17 -12.83 40.91
CA LEU A 265 -38.81 -11.56 40.53
C LEU A 265 -37.78 -10.51 40.07
N VAL A 266 -36.60 -10.52 40.70
CA VAL A 266 -35.45 -9.66 40.35
C VAL A 266 -34.91 -10.01 38.95
N LEU A 267 -34.79 -11.29 38.59
CA LEU A 267 -34.36 -11.71 37.25
C LEU A 267 -35.40 -11.35 36.18
N LEU A 268 -36.70 -11.50 36.46
CA LEU A 268 -37.77 -11.10 35.56
C LEU A 268 -37.77 -9.58 35.34
N ALA A 269 -37.62 -8.81 36.42
CA ALA A 269 -37.48 -7.36 36.35
C ALA A 269 -36.24 -6.95 35.54
N ALA A 270 -35.10 -7.60 35.79
CA ALA A 270 -33.87 -7.37 35.02
C ALA A 270 -34.06 -7.64 33.53
N ARG A 271 -34.72 -8.75 33.16
CA ARG A 271 -35.04 -9.06 31.76
C ARG A 271 -35.96 -8.03 31.11
N ALA A 272 -36.96 -7.54 31.85
CA ALA A 272 -37.87 -6.49 31.36
C ALA A 272 -37.13 -5.16 31.12
N VAL A 273 -36.20 -4.79 32.01
CA VAL A 273 -35.35 -3.60 31.85
C VAL A 273 -34.38 -3.76 30.67
N MET A 274 -33.76 -4.93 30.49
CA MET A 274 -32.94 -5.19 29.30
C MET A 274 -33.75 -5.11 28.00
N ALA A 275 -34.99 -5.63 28.02
CA ALA A 275 -35.89 -5.64 26.87
C ALA A 275 -36.37 -4.25 26.47
N SER A 276 -36.52 -3.33 27.43
CA SER A 276 -36.91 -1.95 27.16
C SER A 276 -35.77 -1.13 26.52
N LYS A 277 -34.51 -1.56 26.69
CA LYS A 277 -33.30 -0.87 26.19
C LYS A 277 -33.14 0.54 26.73
N CYS A 278 -33.78 0.85 27.86
CA CYS A 278 -33.53 2.12 28.53
C CYS A 278 -32.11 2.13 29.09
N ASP A 279 -31.54 3.34 29.20
CA ASP A 279 -30.34 3.55 29.98
C ASP A 279 -30.69 3.41 31.47
N PHE A 280 -30.50 2.22 32.00
CA PHE A 280 -30.85 1.90 33.38
C PHE A 280 -29.87 2.48 34.42
N PHE A 281 -28.80 3.17 33.98
CA PHE A 281 -27.91 3.96 34.84
C PHE A 281 -28.37 5.41 35.02
N GLN A 282 -29.48 5.82 34.39
CA GLN A 282 -30.01 7.16 34.61
C GLN A 282 -30.29 7.40 36.11
N PRO A 283 -29.94 8.59 36.63
CA PRO A 283 -30.26 8.96 38.00
C PRO A 283 -31.75 8.77 38.28
N ASP A 284 -32.08 8.26 39.47
CA ASP A 284 -33.45 8.07 39.97
C ASP A 284 -34.33 7.04 39.24
N LEU A 285 -33.82 6.36 38.21
CA LEU A 285 -34.60 5.36 37.46
C LEU A 285 -34.71 4.01 38.18
N LEU A 286 -33.62 3.54 38.79
CA LEU A 286 -33.55 2.28 39.54
C LEU A 286 -32.61 2.41 40.75
N PRO A 287 -32.84 1.68 41.86
CA PRO A 287 -31.87 1.59 42.94
C PRO A 287 -30.53 1.01 42.46
N VAL A 288 -29.42 1.51 43.01
CA VAL A 288 -28.04 1.08 42.65
C VAL A 288 -27.87 -0.45 42.75
N THR A 289 -28.46 -1.07 43.77
CA THR A 289 -28.42 -2.53 43.96
C THR A 289 -29.06 -3.31 42.80
N VAL A 290 -30.08 -2.75 42.16
CA VAL A 290 -30.75 -3.35 40.99
C VAL A 290 -29.94 -3.07 39.72
N GLN A 291 -29.34 -1.89 39.59
CA GLN A 291 -28.43 -1.56 38.50
C GLN A 291 -27.23 -2.51 38.46
N ASP A 292 -26.59 -2.74 39.61
CA ASP A 292 -25.47 -3.67 39.75
C ASP A 292 -25.86 -5.10 39.39
N TYR A 293 -27.03 -5.55 39.86
CA TYR A 293 -27.56 -6.87 39.52
C TYR A 293 -27.80 -7.02 38.02
N ILE A 294 -28.45 -6.03 37.38
CA ILE A 294 -28.68 -6.04 35.93
C ILE A 294 -27.35 -6.07 35.19
N ALA A 295 -26.38 -5.23 35.56
CA ALA A 295 -25.05 -5.19 34.95
C ALA A 295 -24.32 -6.54 35.07
N GLN A 296 -24.45 -7.22 36.22
CA GLN A 296 -23.86 -8.53 36.45
C GLN A 296 -24.49 -9.62 35.56
N VAL A 297 -25.81 -9.62 35.40
CA VAL A 297 -26.49 -10.66 34.62
C VAL A 297 -26.57 -10.37 33.12
N TYR A 298 -26.42 -9.10 32.69
CA TYR A 298 -26.52 -8.66 31.29
C TYR A 298 -25.70 -9.48 30.28
N PRO A 299 -24.43 -9.86 30.55
CA PRO A 299 -23.63 -10.64 29.61
C PRO A 299 -24.16 -12.07 29.35
N SER A 300 -25.06 -12.55 30.21
CA SER A 300 -25.67 -13.88 30.11
C SER A 300 -26.87 -13.91 29.16
N PHE A 301 -27.18 -12.79 28.48
CA PHE A 301 -28.32 -12.69 27.59
C PHE A 301 -27.94 -12.13 26.20
N ASN A 302 -28.58 -12.64 25.16
CA ASN A 302 -28.69 -12.00 23.86
C ASN A 302 -29.88 -11.03 23.87
N VAL A 303 -29.59 -9.73 23.82
CA VAL A 303 -30.59 -8.66 23.72
C VAL A 303 -30.72 -8.24 22.25
N CYS A 304 -31.92 -8.29 21.69
CA CYS A 304 -32.14 -7.88 20.31
C CYS A 304 -32.02 -6.36 20.16
N GLY A 305 -31.18 -5.90 19.22
CA GLY A 305 -31.02 -4.48 18.93
C GLY A 305 -32.30 -3.79 18.44
N ASN A 306 -33.27 -4.52 17.88
CA ASN A 306 -34.51 -3.97 17.32
C ASN A 306 -35.76 -4.13 18.20
N CYS A 307 -36.09 -5.35 18.62
CA CYS A 307 -37.31 -5.62 19.41
C CYS A 307 -37.00 -5.93 20.89
N PRO A 308 -38.01 -6.05 21.77
CA PRO A 308 -37.84 -6.36 23.20
C PRO A 308 -37.43 -7.83 23.51
N THR A 309 -36.86 -8.56 22.54
CA THR A 309 -36.48 -9.95 22.74
C THR A 309 -35.18 -10.05 23.55
N VAL A 310 -35.22 -10.78 24.66
CA VAL A 310 -34.06 -11.09 25.51
C VAL A 310 -34.03 -12.59 25.76
N THR A 311 -32.97 -13.26 25.30
CA THR A 311 -32.82 -14.72 25.38
C THR A 311 -31.54 -15.11 26.13
N PRO A 312 -31.55 -16.12 27.01
CA PRO A 312 -30.33 -16.57 27.68
C PRO A 312 -29.27 -17.04 26.68
N LEU A 313 -28.01 -16.73 26.96
CA LEU A 313 -26.86 -17.23 26.23
C LEU A 313 -26.59 -18.68 26.68
N ALA A 314 -26.62 -19.65 25.77
CA ALA A 314 -26.27 -21.03 26.11
C ALA A 314 -24.79 -21.14 26.53
N ALA A 315 -24.50 -21.86 27.62
CA ALA A 315 -23.14 -22.03 28.12
C ALA A 315 -22.20 -22.69 27.07
N PRO A 316 -20.92 -22.29 27.01
CA PRO A 316 -19.92 -23.01 26.22
C PRO A 316 -19.75 -24.43 26.76
N ALA A 317 -19.40 -25.39 25.90
CA ALA A 317 -19.06 -26.75 26.34
C ALA A 317 -17.69 -26.71 27.05
N ALA A 318 -17.47 -27.60 28.02
CA ALA A 318 -16.24 -27.68 28.82
C ALA A 318 -14.96 -27.90 27.99
N ASP A 319 -15.08 -28.36 26.73
CA ASP A 319 -13.96 -28.73 25.87
C ASP A 319 -13.69 -27.74 24.72
N GLU A 320 -14.37 -26.59 24.65
CA GLU A 320 -13.95 -25.54 23.72
C GLU A 320 -12.80 -24.74 24.35
N PRO A 321 -11.68 -24.52 23.63
CA PRO A 321 -10.67 -23.60 24.12
C PRO A 321 -11.38 -22.27 24.40
N GLN A 322 -11.24 -21.78 25.62
CA GLN A 322 -11.64 -20.42 25.95
C GLN A 322 -10.84 -19.51 25.04
N LEU A 323 -11.39 -19.18 23.87
CA LEU A 323 -10.98 -18.04 23.09
C LEU A 323 -11.36 -16.82 23.93
N ARG A 324 -10.56 -16.52 24.96
CA ARG A 324 -10.12 -15.15 25.23
C ARG A 324 -9.28 -14.75 24.03
N GLY A 325 -9.96 -14.60 22.90
CA GLY A 325 -9.37 -14.51 21.59
C GLY A 325 -9.74 -13.17 21.02
N GLU A 326 -8.87 -12.20 21.25
CA GLU A 326 -8.59 -11.19 20.25
C GLU A 326 -8.22 -11.93 18.95
N VAL A 327 -9.21 -12.20 18.12
CA VAL A 327 -8.96 -12.76 16.79
C VAL A 327 -8.60 -11.58 15.90
N TRP A 328 -7.31 -11.43 15.63
CA TRP A 328 -6.82 -10.62 14.54
C TRP A 328 -7.42 -11.17 13.23
N CYS A 329 -8.44 -10.51 12.70
CA CYS A 329 -8.68 -10.60 11.27
C CYS A 329 -7.46 -9.97 10.57
N LYS A 330 -7.00 -10.57 9.46
CA LYS A 330 -5.84 -10.14 8.64
C LYS A 330 -5.84 -8.68 8.15
N ARG A 331 -6.73 -7.81 8.67
CA ARG A 331 -6.92 -6.40 8.32
C ARG A 331 -7.12 -5.45 9.52
N GLY A 332 -6.68 -5.82 10.72
CA GLY A 332 -6.40 -4.84 11.79
C GLY A 332 -7.59 -4.14 12.46
N ILE A 333 -8.73 -4.82 12.64
CA ILE A 333 -9.85 -4.29 13.43
C ILE A 333 -10.15 -5.24 14.59
N LEU A 334 -10.18 -4.71 15.82
CA LEU A 334 -10.56 -5.43 17.02
C LEU A 334 -12.08 -5.65 17.02
N MET A 335 -12.53 -6.91 16.94
CA MET A 335 -13.94 -7.26 17.15
C MET A 335 -14.07 -8.34 18.22
N ARG A 336 -14.85 -8.06 19.25
CA ARG A 336 -15.19 -9.01 20.32
C ARG A 336 -16.20 -10.02 19.78
N LEU A 337 -15.73 -11.21 19.42
CA LEU A 337 -16.57 -12.32 19.02
C LEU A 337 -17.19 -12.98 20.26
N SER A 338 -18.35 -12.49 20.72
CA SER A 338 -19.21 -13.32 21.58
C SER A 338 -19.83 -14.43 20.72
N GLY A 339 -19.35 -15.66 20.93
CA GLY A 339 -19.88 -16.89 20.35
C GLY A 339 -20.90 -17.50 21.30
N GLY A 340 -22.18 -17.36 20.99
CA GLY A 340 -23.27 -18.11 21.65
C GLY A 340 -24.03 -18.92 20.61
N ARG A 341 -24.42 -20.16 20.96
CA ARG A 341 -25.14 -21.12 20.10
C ARG A 341 -26.62 -20.79 19.86
N CYS A 342 -27.08 -19.58 20.19
CA CYS A 342 -28.48 -19.20 20.00
C CYS A 342 -28.73 -18.81 18.52
N PRO A 343 -29.77 -19.36 17.87
CA PRO A 343 -30.11 -18.98 16.51
C PRO A 343 -30.49 -17.50 16.46
N GLY A 344 -29.96 -16.77 15.48
CA GLY A 344 -30.17 -15.33 15.34
C GLY A 344 -29.31 -14.74 14.23
N TYR A 345 -29.07 -13.43 14.30
CA TYR A 345 -28.29 -12.69 13.32
C TYR A 345 -27.30 -11.76 14.03
N LYS A 346 -26.05 -11.74 13.58
CA LYS A 346 -25.10 -10.66 13.90
C LYS A 346 -25.27 -9.55 12.88
N VAL A 347 -25.39 -8.32 13.34
CA VAL A 347 -25.56 -7.15 12.48
C VAL A 347 -24.44 -6.17 12.73
N TYR A 348 -23.78 -5.70 11.69
CA TYR A 348 -22.71 -4.72 11.78
C TYR A 348 -23.18 -3.36 11.24
N THR A 349 -23.17 -2.34 12.09
CA THR A 349 -23.43 -0.95 11.70
C THR A 349 -22.17 -0.12 11.85
N PHE A 350 -22.06 1.00 11.14
CA PHE A 350 -20.90 1.87 11.22
C PHE A 350 -21.39 3.27 11.58
N LYS A 351 -20.81 3.89 12.62
CA LYS A 351 -20.97 5.34 12.78
C LYS A 351 -19.99 6.03 11.84
N ASN A 352 -20.47 7.07 11.18
CA ASN A 352 -19.59 7.94 10.41
C ASN A 352 -18.61 8.64 11.38
N PRO A 353 -17.30 8.63 11.10
CA PRO A 353 -16.37 9.40 11.91
C PRO A 353 -16.64 10.90 11.76
N TYR A 354 -16.74 11.59 12.90
CA TYR A 354 -16.42 13.00 13.00
C TYR A 354 -14.91 13.09 13.22
N LEU A 355 -14.21 13.82 12.35
CA LEU A 355 -12.79 14.16 12.46
C LEU A 355 -11.85 12.95 12.65
N GLY A 356 -11.51 12.29 11.54
CA GLY A 356 -10.40 11.34 11.49
C GLY A 356 -10.79 9.94 11.02
N ASN A 357 -10.86 9.77 9.70
CA ASN A 357 -10.44 8.62 8.88
C ASN A 357 -10.76 7.17 9.31
N THR A 358 -11.55 6.93 10.36
CA THR A 358 -11.77 5.59 10.94
C THR A 358 -13.26 5.34 11.16
N CYS A 359 -13.87 4.48 10.35
CA CYS A 359 -15.22 3.96 10.63
C CYS A 359 -15.10 2.86 11.70
N VAL A 360 -15.67 3.08 12.89
CA VAL A 360 -15.73 2.06 13.94
C VAL A 360 -16.95 1.18 13.71
N PRO A 361 -16.80 -0.14 13.49
CA PRO A 361 -17.93 -1.05 13.42
C PRO A 361 -18.53 -1.28 14.80
N PHE A 362 -19.86 -1.24 14.86
CA PHE A 362 -20.66 -1.64 16.00
C PHE A 362 -21.35 -2.96 15.66
N GLN A 363 -21.19 -3.96 16.53
CA GLN A 363 -21.85 -5.24 16.41
C GLN A 363 -23.13 -5.25 17.24
N HIS A 364 -24.23 -5.69 16.63
CA HIS A 364 -25.52 -5.91 17.26
C HIS A 364 -25.95 -7.37 17.10
N TRP A 365 -26.87 -7.82 17.95
CA TRP A 365 -27.55 -9.09 17.78
C TRP A 365 -29.02 -8.86 17.44
N ALA A 366 -29.58 -9.69 16.55
CA ALA A 366 -30.99 -9.67 16.17
C ALA A 366 -31.60 -11.07 16.23
N CYS A 367 -32.81 -11.17 16.79
CA CYS A 367 -33.50 -12.44 16.94
C CYS A 367 -34.06 -13.00 15.62
N SER A 368 -34.20 -12.17 14.59
CA SER A 368 -34.75 -12.53 13.28
C SER A 368 -34.15 -11.69 12.17
N LEU A 369 -34.28 -12.15 10.92
CA LEU A 369 -33.82 -11.39 9.75
C LEU A 369 -34.55 -10.05 9.62
N ALA A 370 -35.83 -10.00 9.99
CA ALA A 370 -36.62 -8.77 10.00
C ALA A 370 -36.03 -7.76 11.00
N CYS A 371 -35.73 -8.20 12.23
CA CYS A 371 -35.05 -7.35 13.21
C CYS A 371 -33.65 -6.92 12.75
N ALA A 372 -32.92 -7.81 12.07
CA ALA A 372 -31.60 -7.49 11.55
C ALA A 372 -31.65 -6.37 10.50
N LYS A 373 -32.59 -6.45 9.56
CA LYS A 373 -32.81 -5.42 8.54
C LYS A 373 -33.25 -4.08 9.13
N GLN A 374 -34.06 -4.09 10.19
CA GLN A 374 -34.48 -2.86 10.87
C GLN A 374 -33.34 -2.14 11.60
N ILE A 375 -32.25 -2.85 11.93
CA ILE A 375 -31.03 -2.24 12.49
C ILE A 375 -30.12 -1.77 11.36
N GLU A 376 -29.88 -2.62 10.36
CA GLU A 376 -28.87 -2.39 9.33
C GLU A 376 -29.28 -1.31 8.32
N VAL A 377 -30.51 -1.37 7.81
CA VAL A 377 -30.95 -0.51 6.69
C VAL A 377 -30.94 0.97 7.07
N PRO A 378 -31.49 1.41 8.22
CA PRO A 378 -31.44 2.83 8.60
C PRO A 378 -30.02 3.31 8.83
N ALA A 379 -29.18 2.49 9.50
CA ALA A 379 -27.78 2.82 9.76
C ALA A 379 -26.97 2.94 8.46
N HIS A 380 -27.23 2.07 7.50
CA HIS A 380 -26.62 2.13 6.17
C HIS A 380 -27.07 3.40 5.40
N MET A 381 -28.35 3.75 5.44
CA MET A 381 -28.83 4.98 4.81
C MET A 381 -28.22 6.23 5.45
N GLU A 382 -28.08 6.27 6.77
CA GLU A 382 -27.42 7.37 7.48
C GLU A 382 -25.94 7.47 7.09
N GLN A 383 -25.27 6.32 7.01
CA GLN A 383 -23.90 6.20 6.53
C GLN A 383 -23.75 6.82 5.13
N MET A 384 -24.62 6.43 4.19
CA MET A 384 -24.63 6.95 2.82
C MET A 384 -24.87 8.46 2.76
N ARG A 385 -25.88 8.97 3.48
CA ARG A 385 -26.21 10.41 3.48
C ARG A 385 -25.08 11.26 4.05
N ALA A 386 -24.39 10.80 5.08
CA ALA A 386 -23.27 11.57 5.63
C ALA A 386 -22.06 11.55 4.69
N ALA A 387 -21.82 10.41 4.05
CA ALA A 387 -20.79 10.30 3.02
C ALA A 387 -21.06 11.29 1.87
N GLU A 388 -22.29 11.35 1.36
CA GLU A 388 -22.71 12.34 0.36
C GLU A 388 -22.58 13.81 0.82
N ARG A 389 -22.72 14.08 2.12
CA ARG A 389 -22.47 15.43 2.67
C ARG A 389 -20.98 15.75 2.66
N MET A 390 -20.13 14.84 3.13
CA MET A 390 -18.68 15.01 3.10
C MET A 390 -18.16 15.19 1.68
N ASP A 391 -18.72 14.47 0.70
CA ASP A 391 -18.37 14.66 -0.72
C ASP A 391 -18.67 16.07 -1.21
N ARG A 392 -19.81 16.62 -0.81
CA ARG A 392 -20.20 18.00 -1.17
C ARG A 392 -19.27 19.01 -0.51
N GLU A 393 -18.99 18.85 0.78
CA GLU A 393 -18.06 19.72 1.53
C GLU A 393 -16.65 19.68 0.93
N TYR A 394 -16.15 18.49 0.58
CA TYR A 394 -14.85 18.33 -0.07
C TYR A 394 -14.83 18.98 -1.47
N ASN A 395 -15.85 18.73 -2.30
CA ASN A 395 -15.91 19.34 -3.62
C ASN A 395 -15.99 20.88 -3.52
N HIS A 396 -16.70 21.42 -2.53
CA HIS A 396 -16.75 22.85 -2.26
C HIS A 396 -15.37 23.39 -1.85
N TYR A 397 -14.67 22.72 -0.93
CA TYR A 397 -13.29 23.06 -0.56
C TYR A 397 -12.35 23.08 -1.77
N ILE A 398 -12.39 22.05 -2.62
CA ILE A 398 -11.56 22.02 -3.84
C ILE A 398 -11.89 23.18 -4.78
N GLN A 399 -13.16 23.57 -4.91
CA GLN A 399 -13.56 24.71 -5.73
C GLN A 399 -13.06 26.04 -5.15
N GLU A 400 -13.13 26.25 -3.84
CA GLU A 400 -12.62 27.48 -3.21
C GLU A 400 -11.11 27.63 -3.36
N PHE A 401 -10.34 26.54 -3.22
CA PHE A 401 -8.88 26.57 -3.26
C PHE A 401 -8.26 26.41 -4.67
N GLN A 402 -9.08 26.19 -5.71
CA GLN A 402 -8.62 26.24 -7.10
C GLN A 402 -8.70 27.64 -7.74
N VAL A 403 -9.34 28.62 -7.08
CA VAL A 403 -9.59 29.96 -7.65
C VAL A 403 -8.51 30.98 -7.27
N GLU A 404 -7.67 30.74 -6.26
CA GLU A 404 -6.54 31.62 -5.97
C GLU A 404 -5.29 31.22 -6.76
N PRO A 405 -4.78 32.07 -7.69
CA PRO A 405 -3.42 31.88 -8.20
C PRO A 405 -2.46 31.98 -7.03
N ARG A 406 -1.66 30.93 -6.80
CA ARG A 406 -0.61 30.97 -5.76
C ARG A 406 0.23 32.24 -5.96
N PRO A 407 0.37 33.11 -4.94
CA PRO A 407 1.30 34.21 -5.05
C PRO A 407 2.71 33.63 -5.26
N PRO A 408 3.57 34.30 -6.04
CA PRO A 408 4.94 33.83 -6.24
C PRO A 408 5.62 33.70 -4.88
N LEU A 409 6.29 32.55 -4.67
CA LEU A 409 7.06 32.29 -3.46
C LEU A 409 8.02 33.47 -3.22
N PRO A 410 8.03 34.09 -2.02
CA PRO A 410 8.98 35.16 -1.73
C PRO A 410 10.39 34.59 -1.82
N SER A 411 11.28 35.33 -2.48
CA SER A 411 12.71 35.06 -2.56
C SER A 411 13.25 34.77 -1.16
N ARG A 412 13.75 33.56 -0.94
CA ARG A 412 14.33 33.12 0.34
C ARG A 412 15.48 34.05 0.73
N GLY A 413 15.20 35.01 1.60
CA GLY A 413 16.20 35.66 2.43
C GLY A 413 16.74 34.64 3.43
N LEU A 414 18.06 34.59 3.55
CA LEU A 414 18.80 33.77 4.52
C LEU A 414 18.30 34.05 5.95
N CYS A 415 17.61 33.09 6.56
CA CYS A 415 17.46 33.06 8.01
C CYS A 415 18.70 32.38 8.60
N THR A 416 19.58 33.20 9.17
CA THR A 416 20.60 32.78 10.14
C THR A 416 19.90 32.27 11.41
N LEU A 417 20.15 31.02 11.75
CA LEU A 417 19.79 30.43 13.05
C LEU A 417 20.76 30.97 14.10
N VAL A 418 20.20 31.56 15.16
CA VAL A 418 20.86 31.75 16.47
C VAL A 418 20.45 30.59 17.36
#